data_AF-A0A7Y7DVU7-F1
#
_entry.id   AF-A0A7Y7DVU7-F1
#
_cell.length_a   1.000
_cell.length_b   1.000
_cell.length_c   1.000
_cell.angle_alpha   90.00
_cell.angle_beta   90.00
_cell.angle_gamma   90.00
#
_symmetry.space_group_name_H-M   'P 1'
#
loop_
_entity.id
_entity.type
_entity.pdbx_description
1 polymer ?
#
loop_
_entity_poly.entity_id
_entity_poly.type
_entity_poly.pdbx_seq_one_letter_code
_entity_poly.pdbx_strand_id
1 'polypeptide(L)'
;MKIKTYVSRFVPVAAVMLGIHMLLVYLGVVPLSFRLSLISDVILLFIFLMGIPIISAGLKKDDGGFVGSFLILTTVQMLLTLSVLAAFIYTKIPQFKEISLQLVSVFVILLIIQSIFLIKLVK
;
A
#
# COMPACT_ATOMS: atom_id res chain seq x y z
N MET A 1 7.18 -1.05 21.74
CA MET A 1 8.18 -1.87 21.03
C MET A 1 7.65 -2.43 19.71
N LYS A 2 6.46 -3.05 19.69
CA LYS A 2 5.82 -3.68 18.50
C LYS A 2 5.78 -2.80 17.24
N ILE A 3 5.47 -1.50 17.36
CA ILE A 3 5.41 -0.59 16.20
C ILE A 3 6.79 -0.34 15.54
N LYS A 4 7.87 -0.26 16.32
CA LYS A 4 9.22 -0.09 15.75
C LYS A 4 9.61 -1.31 14.94
N THR A 5 9.30 -2.51 15.45
CA THR A 5 9.52 -3.79 14.76
C THR A 5 8.65 -3.92 13.51
N TYR A 6 7.41 -3.43 13.54
CA TYR A 6 6.54 -3.37 12.37
C TYR A 6 7.17 -2.52 11.28
N VAL A 7 7.47 -1.25 11.59
CA VAL A 7 8.01 -0.29 10.62
C VAL A 7 9.34 -0.75 10.06
N SER A 8 10.25 -1.26 10.90
CA SER A 8 11.57 -1.73 10.47
C SER A 8 11.54 -2.95 9.56
N ARG A 9 10.43 -3.71 9.55
CA ARG A 9 10.26 -4.90 8.70
C ARG A 9 9.39 -4.62 7.48
N PHE A 10 8.26 -3.94 7.68
CA PHE A 10 7.31 -3.66 6.62
C PHE A 10 7.88 -2.69 5.58
N VAL A 11 8.50 -1.58 6.00
CA VAL A 11 8.95 -0.54 5.06
C VAL A 11 10.02 -1.06 4.09
N PRO A 12 11.07 -1.79 4.52
CA PRO A 12 12.04 -2.36 3.58
C PRO A 12 11.40 -3.37 2.61
N VAL A 13 10.48 -4.22 3.09
CA VAL A 13 9.82 -5.22 2.24
C VAL A 13 8.90 -4.53 1.22
N ALA A 14 8.16 -3.51 1.62
CA ALA A 14 7.36 -2.70 0.72
C ALA A 14 8.25 -2.00 -0.32
N ALA A 15 9.38 -1.42 0.08
CA ALA A 15 10.32 -0.78 -0.84
C ALA A 15 10.91 -1.77 -1.85
N VAL A 16 11.29 -2.99 -1.42
CA VAL A 16 11.77 -4.04 -2.32
C VAL A 16 10.68 -4.48 -3.29
N MET A 17 9.44 -4.66 -2.81
CA MET A 17 8.31 -5.04 -3.65
C MET A 17 8.04 -3.99 -4.74
N LEU A 18 8.01 -2.70 -4.37
CA LEU A 18 7.86 -1.60 -5.32
C LEU A 18 9.06 -1.52 -6.28
N GLY A 19 10.28 -1.78 -5.79
CA GLY A 19 11.47 -1.87 -6.64
C GLY A 19 11.38 -2.99 -7.68
N ILE A 20 10.87 -4.16 -7.31
CA ILE A 20 10.61 -5.27 -8.24
C ILE A 20 9.55 -4.85 -9.26
N HIS A 21 8.47 -4.20 -8.83
CA HIS A 21 7.45 -3.71 -9.74
C HIS A 21 8.02 -2.71 -10.76
N MET A 22 8.82 -1.73 -10.31
CA MET A 22 9.48 -0.77 -11.18
C MET A 22 10.47 -1.42 -12.15
N LEU A 23 11.16 -2.48 -11.72
CA LEU A 23 12.03 -3.26 -12.61
C LEU A 23 11.22 -3.96 -13.71
N LEU A 24 10.06 -4.54 -13.39
CA LEU A 24 9.18 -5.16 -14.39
C LEU A 24 8.65 -4.16 -15.41
N VAL A 25 8.33 -2.93 -14.98
CA VAL A 25 7.94 -1.84 -15.87
C VAL A 25 9.12 -1.42 -16.76
N TYR A 26 10.32 -1.29 -16.19
CA TYR A 26 11.53 -0.92 -16.94
C TYR A 26 11.90 -1.96 -18.02
N LEU A 27 11.75 -3.25 -17.71
CA LEU A 27 12.00 -4.35 -18.64
C LEU A 27 10.90 -4.52 -19.71
N GLY A 28 9.83 -3.72 -19.66
CA GLY A 28 8.72 -3.78 -20.63
C GLY A 28 7.79 -4.98 -20.45
N VAL A 29 7.90 -5.72 -19.34
CA VAL A 29 6.96 -6.80 -18.99
C VAL A 29 5.56 -6.23 -18.74
N VAL A 30 5.51 -5.02 -18.17
CA VAL A 30 4.28 -4.25 -17.96
C VAL A 30 4.32 -3.04 -18.91
N PRO A 31 3.43 -2.96 -19.91
CA PRO A 31 3.46 -1.92 -20.95
C PRO A 31 2.88 -0.60 -20.44
N LEU A 32 3.51 -0.02 -19.42
CA LEU A 32 3.12 1.22 -18.77
C LEU A 32 4.20 2.29 -18.89
N SER A 33 3.78 3.56 -18.87
CA SER A 33 4.71 4.67 -18.73
C SER A 33 5.45 4.58 -17.39
N PHE A 34 6.77 4.40 -17.44
CA PHE A 34 7.64 4.35 -16.25
C PHE A 34 7.40 5.50 -15.27
N ARG A 35 7.21 6.72 -15.80
CA ARG A 35 6.94 7.90 -14.97
C ARG A 35 5.62 7.79 -14.21
N LEU A 36 4.57 7.29 -14.87
CA LEU A 36 3.25 7.15 -14.23
C LEU A 36 3.27 6.02 -13.19
N SER A 37 3.94 4.90 -13.50
CA SER A 37 4.15 3.80 -12.55
C SER A 37 4.96 4.22 -11.32
N LEU A 38 6.01 5.03 -11.51
CA LEU A 38 6.78 5.56 -10.38
C LEU A 38 5.92 6.44 -9.48
N ILE A 39 5.10 7.31 -10.07
CA ILE A 39 4.21 8.19 -9.32
C ILE A 39 3.16 7.37 -8.55
N SER A 40 2.54 6.38 -9.18
CA SER A 40 1.54 5.52 -8.52
C SER A 40 2.14 4.72 -7.37
N ASP A 41 3.35 4.18 -7.53
CA ASP A 41 4.06 3.43 -6.48
C ASP A 41 4.44 4.32 -5.29
N VAL A 42 4.92 5.54 -5.54
CA VAL A 42 5.23 6.50 -4.48
C VAL A 42 3.97 6.90 -3.71
N ILE A 43 2.86 7.12 -4.41
CA ILE A 43 1.56 7.41 -3.78
C ILE A 43 1.11 6.23 -2.91
N LEU A 44 1.21 5.00 -3.41
CA LEU A 44 0.87 3.80 -2.64
C LEU A 44 1.74 3.68 -1.39
N LEU A 45 3.06 3.85 -1.52
CA LEU A 45 3.95 3.83 -0.37
C LEU A 45 3.52 4.85 0.69
N PHE A 46 3.19 6.06 0.26
CA PHE A 46 2.73 7.11 1.16
C PHE A 46 1.41 6.76 1.87
N ILE A 47 0.43 6.21 1.14
CA ILE A 47 -0.84 5.72 1.70
C ILE A 47 -0.59 4.67 2.79
N PHE A 48 0.32 3.73 2.55
CA PHE A 48 0.66 2.70 3.52
C PHE A 48 1.39 3.26 4.75
N LEU A 49 2.30 4.21 4.57
CA LEU A 49 3.00 4.89 5.67
C LEU A 49 2.06 5.74 6.52
N MET A 50 1.07 6.41 5.93
CA MET A 50 0.03 7.15 6.67
C MET A 50 -0.85 6.23 7.53
N GLY A 51 -0.83 4.93 7.27
CA GLY A 51 -1.50 3.92 8.09
C GLY A 51 -0.81 3.64 9.43
N ILE A 52 0.47 4.00 9.58
CA ILE A 52 1.27 3.69 10.78
C ILE A 52 0.66 4.29 12.06
N PRO A 53 0.24 5.57 12.11
CA PRO A 53 -0.43 6.14 13.27
C PRO A 53 -1.71 5.40 13.66
N ILE A 54 -2.54 5.01 12.67
CA ILE A 54 -3.82 4.31 12.88
C ILE A 54 -3.57 2.97 13.58
N ILE A 55 -2.66 2.16 13.05
CA ILE A 55 -2.38 0.84 13.63
C ILE A 55 -1.61 0.91 14.94
N SER A 56 -0.82 1.96 15.16
CA SER A 56 -0.08 2.17 16.40
C SER A 56 -0.99 2.32 17.63
N ALA A 57 -2.20 2.87 17.44
CA ALA A 57 -3.21 2.97 18.49
C ALA A 57 -3.82 1.59 18.81
N GLY A 58 -4.05 0.76 17.80
CA GLY A 58 -4.59 -0.60 17.95
C GLY A 58 -3.62 -1.57 18.60
N LEU A 59 -2.33 -1.51 18.25
CA LEU A 59 -1.29 -2.40 18.81
C LEU A 59 -1.01 -2.19 20.31
N LYS A 60 -1.56 -1.15 20.93
CA LYS A 60 -1.46 -0.87 22.37
C LYS A 60 -2.66 -1.40 23.16
N LYS A 61 -3.73 -1.80 22.50
CA LYS A 61 -4.97 -2.31 23.10
C LYS A 61 -4.97 -3.85 23.14
N ASP A 62 -6.03 -4.42 23.68
CA ASP A 62 -6.37 -5.83 23.61
C ASP A 62 -6.66 -6.29 22.16
N ASP A 63 -6.84 -7.59 21.95
CA ASP A 63 -7.04 -8.19 20.62
C ASP A 63 -8.22 -7.56 19.87
N GLY A 64 -9.30 -7.19 20.58
CA GLY A 64 -10.44 -6.48 19.99
C GLY A 64 -10.08 -5.08 19.46
N GLY A 65 -9.26 -4.34 20.21
CA GLY A 65 -8.76 -3.03 19.78
C GLY A 65 -7.82 -3.10 18.56
N PHE A 66 -7.06 -4.19 18.41
CA PHE A 66 -6.26 -4.43 17.21
C PHE A 66 -7.13 -4.66 15.98
N VAL A 67 -8.11 -5.57 16.06
CA VAL A 67 -9.00 -5.89 14.93
C VAL A 67 -9.73 -4.64 14.43
N GLY A 68 -10.27 -3.84 15.35
CA GLY A 68 -10.94 -2.59 15.00
C GLY A 68 -10.01 -1.59 14.30
N SER A 69 -8.78 -1.42 14.80
CA SER A 69 -7.81 -0.50 14.20
C SER A 69 -7.29 -1.00 12.85
N PHE A 70 -7.18 -2.32 12.67
CA PHE A 70 -6.82 -2.94 11.40
C PHE A 70 -7.92 -2.76 10.34
N LEU A 71 -9.18 -2.89 10.73
CA LEU A 71 -10.31 -2.63 9.83
C LEU A 71 -10.33 -1.15 9.40
N ILE A 72 -10.21 -0.22 10.36
CA ILE A 72 -10.14 1.23 10.06
C ILE A 72 -8.96 1.54 9.13
N LEU A 73 -7.78 0.97 9.42
CA LEU A 73 -6.59 1.13 8.60
C LEU A 73 -6.85 0.73 7.14
N THR A 74 -7.33 -0.49 6.92
CA THR A 74 -7.56 -1.03 5.58
C THR A 74 -8.66 -0.28 4.83
N THR A 75 -9.71 0.16 5.53
CA THR A 75 -10.75 1.02 4.95
C THR A 75 -10.18 2.36 4.50
N VAL A 76 -9.40 3.05 5.34
CA VAL A 76 -8.78 4.34 5.00
C VAL A 76 -7.84 4.18 3.81
N GLN A 77 -6.99 3.15 3.81
CA GLN A 77 -6.06 2.87 2.72
C GLN A 77 -6.79 2.60 1.39
N MET A 78 -7.91 1.86 1.44
CA MET A 78 -8.74 1.61 0.26
C MET A 78 -9.40 2.90 -0.24
N LEU A 79 -9.99 3.72 0.64
CA LEU A 79 -10.61 4.99 0.26
C LEU A 79 -9.61 5.97 -0.36
N LEU A 80 -8.39 6.05 0.19
CA LEU A 80 -7.32 6.86 -0.39
C LEU A 80 -6.91 6.36 -1.77
N THR A 81 -6.78 5.04 -1.94
CA THR A 81 -6.45 4.42 -3.24
C THR A 81 -7.54 4.69 -4.27
N LEU A 82 -8.82 4.55 -3.90
CA LEU A 82 -9.95 4.90 -4.76
C LEU A 82 -9.98 6.40 -5.10
N SER A 83 -9.60 7.27 -4.16
CA SER A 83 -9.50 8.72 -4.41
C SER A 83 -8.42 9.06 -5.45
N VAL A 84 -7.30 8.34 -5.43
CA VAL A 84 -6.23 8.47 -6.43
C VAL A 84 -6.73 8.03 -7.81
N LEU A 85 -7.45 6.90 -7.88
CA LEU A 85 -8.07 6.45 -9.13
C LEU A 85 -9.07 7.48 -9.66
N ALA A 86 -9.92 8.04 -8.80
CA ALA A 86 -10.86 9.10 -9.18
C ALA A 86 -10.14 10.33 -9.75
N ALA A 87 -9.00 10.73 -9.16
CA ALA A 87 -8.18 11.82 -9.68
C ALA A 87 -7.56 11.49 -11.07
N PHE A 88 -7.12 10.24 -11.28
CA PHE A 88 -6.63 9.80 -12.59
C PHE A 88 -7.73 9.78 -13.67
N ILE A 89 -8.97 9.41 -13.30
CA ILE A 89 -10.14 9.53 -14.19
C ILE A 89 -10.36 10.99 -14.57
N TYR A 90 -10.36 11.89 -13.59
CA TYR A 90 -10.61 13.31 -13.80
C TYR A 90 -9.58 13.96 -14.72
N THR A 91 -8.31 13.58 -14.58
CA THR A 91 -7.19 14.08 -15.40
C THR A 91 -7.10 13.45 -16.79
N LYS A 92 -7.99 12.52 -17.15
CA LYS A 92 -8.08 11.86 -18.46
C LYS A 92 -6.76 11.23 -18.91
N ILE A 93 -6.11 10.47 -18.02
CA ILE A 93 -4.87 9.77 -18.37
C ILE A 93 -5.14 8.72 -19.48
N PRO A 94 -4.39 8.75 -20.60
CA PRO A 94 -4.63 7.84 -21.74
C PRO A 94 -4.55 6.34 -21.41
N GLN A 95 -3.71 5.98 -20.43
CA GLN A 95 -3.47 4.60 -19.97
C GLN A 95 -4.21 4.28 -18.66
N PHE A 96 -5.36 4.93 -18.43
CA PHE A 96 -6.07 4.83 -17.15
C PHE A 96 -6.39 3.38 -16.77
N LYS A 97 -6.84 2.56 -17.71
CA LYS A 97 -7.25 1.17 -17.45
C LYS A 97 -6.08 0.33 -16.94
N GLU A 98 -4.94 0.43 -17.61
CA GLU A 98 -3.72 -0.31 -17.29
C GLU A 98 -3.14 0.14 -15.94
N ILE A 99 -3.09 1.46 -15.72
CA ILE A 99 -2.61 2.05 -14.46
C ILE A 99 -3.53 1.67 -13.30
N SER A 100 -4.84 1.65 -13.51
CA SER A 100 -5.79 1.28 -12.47
C SER A 100 -5.63 -0.17 -12.05
N LEU A 101 -5.48 -1.07 -13.02
CA LEU A 101 -5.27 -2.48 -12.75
C LEU A 101 -3.93 -2.73 -12.04
N GLN A 102 -2.88 -2.02 -12.44
CA GLN A 102 -1.58 -2.05 -11.77
C GLN A 102 -1.67 -1.53 -10.33
N LEU A 103 -2.26 -0.36 -10.12
CA LEU A 103 -2.42 0.26 -8.80
C LEU A 103 -3.16 -0.68 -7.84
N VAL A 104 -4.29 -1.23 -8.28
CA VAL A 104 -5.08 -2.18 -7.47
C VAL A 104 -4.29 -3.45 -7.19
N SER A 105 -3.57 -3.98 -8.17
CA SER A 105 -2.77 -5.21 -8.00
C SER A 105 -1.64 -5.01 -6.97
N VAL A 106 -0.87 -3.93 -7.11
CA VAL A 106 0.21 -3.59 -6.17
C VAL A 106 -0.36 -3.29 -4.78
N PHE A 107 -1.49 -2.57 -4.71
CA PHE A 107 -2.19 -2.31 -3.45
C PHE A 107 -2.57 -3.61 -2.72
N VAL A 108 -3.19 -4.57 -3.41
CA VAL A 108 -3.61 -5.85 -2.82
C VAL A 108 -2.40 -6.62 -2.29
N ILE A 109 -1.31 -6.69 -3.05
CA ILE A 109 -0.09 -7.39 -2.61
C ILE A 109 0.50 -6.70 -1.37
N LEU A 110 0.62 -5.37 -1.36
CA LEU A 110 1.09 -4.62 -0.19
C LEU A 110 0.16 -4.83 1.02
N LEU A 111 -1.15 -4.90 0.81
CA LEU A 111 -2.13 -5.14 1.87
C LEU A 111 -1.98 -6.54 2.46
N ILE A 112 -1.76 -7.56 1.64
CA ILE A 112 -1.46 -8.93 2.09
C ILE A 112 -0.18 -8.95 2.93
N ILE A 113 0.90 -8.34 2.42
CA ILE A 113 2.18 -8.25 3.13
C ILE A 113 1.98 -7.56 4.49
N GLN A 114 1.35 -6.38 4.50
CA GLN A 114 1.00 -5.64 5.72
C GLN A 114 0.23 -6.52 6.70
N SER A 115 -0.80 -7.23 6.22
CA SER A 115 -1.65 -8.09 7.06
C SER A 115 -0.85 -9.21 7.72
N ILE A 116 0.03 -9.89 6.97
CA ILE A 116 0.89 -10.95 7.49
C ILE A 116 1.80 -10.41 8.60
N PHE A 117 2.44 -9.26 8.37
CA PHE A 117 3.34 -8.66 9.36
C PHE A 117 2.60 -8.23 10.63
N LEU A 118 1.42 -7.62 10.49
CA LEU A 118 0.62 -7.18 11.63
C LEU A 118 0.09 -8.35 12.46
N ILE A 119 -0.41 -9.41 11.82
CA ILE A 119 -0.89 -10.61 12.52
C ILE A 119 0.23 -11.29 13.31
N LYS A 120 1.44 -11.40 12.72
CA LYS A 120 2.62 -11.97 13.40
C LYS A 120 3.15 -11.16 14.58
N LEU A 121 2.74 -9.89 14.72
CA LEU A 121 3.14 -9.02 15.83
C LEU A 121 2.15 -9.05 17.00
N VAL A 122 0.92 -9.48 16.74
CA VAL A 122 -0.14 -9.58 17.74
C VAL A 122 -0.15 -10.96 18.38
N LYS A 123 -0.03 -12.03 17.58
CA LYS A 123 0.26 -13.39 18.06
C LYS A 123 1.67 -13.46 18.63
#